data_AF-A0A7G8EGB7-F1
#
_entry.id   AF-A0A7G8EGB7-F1
#
_cell.length_a   1.000
_cell.length_b   1.000
_cell.length_c   1.000
_cell.angle_alpha   90.00
_cell.angle_beta   90.00
_cell.angle_gamma   90.00
#
_symmetry.space_group_name_H-M   'P 1'
#
loop_
_entity.id
_entity.type
_entity.pdbx_description
1 polymer ?
#
loop_
_entity_poly.entity_id
_entity_poly.type
_entity_poly.pdbx_seq_one_letter_code
_entity_poly.pdbx_strand_id
1 'polypeptide(L)'
;MAAIPIPHIRARSNPLLDAATVLIGPVAAGADRPVAEQRASGTEVLLSTKLDAAVRFSLICCHSGHDQAVTVELQLAPQRIDGSLGSFQSAATVSLPAEGGRVEAFISGHDLQIDAADADQVRWPCMAAAKAIASPGTPADLSCGLTATLPA
;
A
#
# COMPACT_ATOMS: atom_id res chain seq x y z
N MET A 1 18.36 46.69 -17.53
CA MET A 1 18.32 45.59 -16.54
C MET A 1 17.26 44.62 -17.01
N ALA A 2 17.66 43.49 -17.60
CA ALA A 2 16.72 42.47 -18.06
C ALA A 2 16.47 41.49 -16.91
N ALA A 3 15.20 41.28 -16.56
CA ALA A 3 14.79 40.30 -15.57
C ALA A 3 15.06 38.89 -16.10
N ILE A 4 15.89 38.12 -15.39
CA ILE A 4 16.14 36.70 -15.66
C ILE A 4 14.85 35.95 -15.28
N PRO A 5 14.20 35.24 -16.22
CA PRO A 5 13.04 34.43 -15.86
C PRO A 5 13.49 33.27 -14.98
N ILE A 6 12.98 33.23 -13.75
CA ILE A 6 13.14 32.10 -12.83
C ILE A 6 12.50 30.89 -13.53
N PRO A 7 13.24 29.80 -13.79
CA PRO A 7 12.62 28.61 -14.34
C PRO A 7 11.56 28.14 -13.34
N HIS A 8 10.31 28.10 -13.78
CA HIS A 8 9.28 27.34 -13.08
C HIS A 8 9.76 25.89 -13.02
N ILE A 9 10.41 25.53 -11.92
CA ILE A 9 10.53 24.15 -11.50
C ILE A 9 9.09 23.69 -11.36
N ARG A 10 8.57 23.00 -12.39
CA ARG A 10 7.40 22.16 -12.22
C ARG A 10 7.79 21.22 -11.11
N ALA A 11 7.24 21.44 -9.91
CA ALA A 11 7.28 20.45 -8.86
C ALA A 11 6.78 19.17 -9.52
N ARG A 12 7.69 18.22 -9.80
CA ARG A 12 7.29 16.87 -10.14
C ARG A 12 6.46 16.46 -8.94
N SER A 13 5.14 16.32 -9.11
CA SER A 13 4.26 15.83 -8.06
C SER A 13 4.94 14.61 -7.45
N ASN A 14 5.18 14.72 -6.15
CA ASN A 14 5.84 13.71 -5.36
C ASN A 14 5.05 12.40 -5.58
N PRO A 15 5.67 11.27 -5.97
CA PRO A 15 4.97 10.00 -6.17
C PRO A 15 4.64 9.38 -4.80
N LEU A 16 4.01 10.15 -3.94
CA LEU A 16 3.46 9.69 -2.69
C LEU A 16 2.14 8.97 -3.02
N LEU A 17 1.79 7.97 -2.22
CA LEU A 17 0.38 7.59 -2.09
C LEU A 17 -0.35 8.85 -1.62
N ASP A 18 -1.06 9.52 -2.54
CA ASP A 18 -1.66 10.85 -2.34
C ASP A 18 -2.72 10.84 -1.21
N ALA A 19 -3.18 9.65 -0.83
CA ALA A 19 -3.94 9.35 0.36
C ALA A 19 -3.59 7.95 0.91
N ALA A 20 -3.74 7.75 2.22
CA ALA A 20 -3.59 6.43 2.82
C ALA A 20 -4.50 5.41 2.11
N THR A 21 -3.90 4.37 1.54
CA THR A 21 -4.65 3.35 0.80
C THR A 21 -5.13 2.28 1.77
N VAL A 22 -6.42 2.30 2.08
CA VAL A 22 -7.07 1.29 2.93
C VAL A 22 -7.11 -0.04 2.19
N LEU A 23 -6.51 -1.08 2.76
CA LEU A 23 -6.51 -2.45 2.25
C LEU A 23 -7.59 -3.32 2.91
N ILE A 24 -7.82 -3.13 4.21
CA ILE A 24 -8.90 -3.77 4.98
C ILE A 24 -9.58 -2.67 5.80
N GLY A 25 -10.90 -2.71 5.90
CA GLY A 25 -11.66 -1.76 6.71
C GLY A 25 -12.56 -0.84 5.88
N PRO A 26 -13.19 0.14 6.55
CA PRO A 26 -14.09 1.08 5.89
C PRO A 26 -13.32 2.08 5.03
N VAL A 27 -13.81 2.31 3.83
CA VAL A 27 -13.36 3.36 2.91
C VAL A 27 -14.47 4.40 2.82
N ALA A 28 -14.16 5.62 3.25
CA ALA A 28 -15.11 6.72 3.24
C ALA A 28 -15.54 7.07 1.80
N ALA A 29 -16.77 7.57 1.67
CA ALA A 29 -17.20 8.22 0.44
C ALA A 29 -16.36 9.50 0.21
N GLY A 30 -16.06 9.77 -1.06
CA GLY A 30 -15.30 10.94 -1.49
C GLY A 30 -15.74 11.40 -2.88
N ALA A 31 -15.09 12.44 -3.40
CA ALA A 31 -15.43 13.04 -4.70
C ALA A 31 -15.43 12.02 -5.84
N ASP A 32 -14.46 11.10 -5.83
CA ASP A 32 -14.33 10.04 -6.84
C ASP A 32 -14.99 8.72 -6.42
N ARG A 33 -15.60 8.67 -5.22
CA ARG A 33 -16.27 7.48 -4.69
C ARG A 33 -17.55 7.87 -3.94
N PRO A 34 -18.71 7.89 -4.60
CA PRO A 34 -19.94 8.42 -4.01
C PRO A 34 -20.53 7.56 -2.88
N VAL A 35 -20.04 6.33 -2.68
CA VAL A 35 -20.57 5.38 -1.69
C VAL A 35 -19.44 4.86 -0.81
N ALA A 36 -19.67 4.81 0.50
CA ALA A 36 -18.75 4.19 1.43
C ALA A 36 -18.70 2.67 1.20
N GLU A 37 -17.53 2.08 1.32
CA GLU A 37 -17.31 0.66 1.02
C GLU A 37 -16.56 0.01 2.18
N GLN A 38 -16.84 -1.26 2.45
CA GLN A 38 -16.06 -2.08 3.38
C GLN A 38 -15.16 -3.03 2.59
N ARG A 39 -13.84 -2.95 2.80
CA ARG A 39 -12.88 -3.89 2.19
C ARG A 39 -12.62 -5.06 3.12
N ALA A 40 -12.70 -6.26 2.57
CA ALA A 40 -12.43 -7.49 3.29
C ALA A 40 -10.94 -7.86 3.21
N SER A 41 -10.50 -8.74 4.11
CA SER A 41 -9.21 -9.41 3.99
C SER A 41 -9.06 -10.08 2.62
N GLY A 42 -7.90 -9.89 1.99
CA GLY A 42 -7.58 -10.42 0.66
C GLY A 42 -8.15 -9.62 -0.51
N THR A 43 -8.91 -8.53 -0.29
CA THR A 43 -9.36 -7.66 -1.38
C THR A 43 -8.16 -7.03 -2.10
N GLU A 44 -8.11 -7.20 -3.42
CA GLU A 44 -7.08 -6.62 -4.28
C GLU A 44 -7.39 -5.14 -4.53
N VAL A 45 -6.39 -4.29 -4.30
CA VAL A 45 -6.50 -2.84 -4.43
C VAL A 45 -5.44 -2.33 -5.39
N LEU A 46 -5.88 -1.66 -6.45
CA LEU A 46 -4.98 -0.91 -7.32
C LEU A 46 -4.53 0.37 -6.62
N LEU A 47 -3.22 0.58 -6.62
CA LEU A 47 -2.58 1.77 -6.06
C LEU A 47 -2.67 2.89 -7.09
N SER A 48 -3.06 4.08 -6.64
CA SER A 48 -3.08 5.29 -7.48
C SER A 48 -1.68 5.69 -7.94
N THR A 49 -0.68 5.41 -7.12
CA THR A 49 0.73 5.63 -7.40
C THR A 49 1.48 4.31 -7.29
N LYS A 50 2.21 3.94 -8.34
CA LYS A 50 3.05 2.74 -8.33
C LYS A 50 4.19 2.92 -7.34
N LEU A 51 4.42 1.92 -6.49
CA LEU A 51 5.53 1.95 -5.55
C LEU A 51 6.85 1.68 -6.30
N ASP A 52 7.86 2.43 -5.90
CA ASP A 52 9.22 2.39 -6.42
C ASP A 52 10.13 1.66 -5.41
N ALA A 53 11.23 1.10 -5.89
CA ALA A 53 12.31 0.63 -5.03
C ALA A 53 12.94 1.77 -4.20
N ALA A 54 12.85 3.01 -4.68
CA ALA A 54 13.44 4.18 -4.02
C ALA A 54 12.58 4.80 -2.91
N VAL A 55 11.35 4.34 -2.67
CA VAL A 55 10.44 4.93 -1.67
C VAL A 55 10.40 4.12 -0.38
N ARG A 56 10.04 4.79 0.72
CA ARG A 56 9.65 4.15 1.98
C ARG A 56 8.17 4.40 2.23
N PHE A 57 7.51 3.39 2.75
CA PHE A 57 6.11 3.45 3.12
C PHE A 57 5.87 2.59 4.35
N SER A 58 4.74 2.80 5.02
CA SER A 58 4.37 2.00 6.17
C SER A 58 3.01 1.33 5.99
N LEU A 59 2.93 0.10 6.48
CA LEU A 59 1.67 -0.59 6.72
C LEU A 59 1.25 -0.24 8.15
N ILE A 60 0.08 0.38 8.28
CA ILE A 60 -0.54 0.65 9.58
C ILE A 60 -1.75 -0.26 9.70
N CYS A 61 -1.81 -1.01 10.79
CA CYS A 61 -2.96 -1.82 11.14
C CYS A 61 -3.45 -1.48 12.55
N CYS A 62 -4.76 -1.51 12.76
CA CYS A 62 -5.35 -1.37 14.08
C CYS A 62 -6.70 -2.10 14.22
N HIS A 63 -6.99 -2.57 15.42
CA HIS A 63 -8.31 -3.03 15.86
C HIS A 63 -8.49 -2.75 17.36
N SER A 64 -9.74 -2.70 17.84
CA SER A 64 -10.07 -2.41 19.25
C SER A 64 -9.92 -3.61 20.18
N GLY A 65 -9.93 -4.82 19.63
CA GLY A 65 -9.72 -6.07 20.37
C GLY A 65 -10.25 -7.26 19.58
N HIS A 66 -9.75 -8.46 19.86
CA HIS A 66 -10.17 -9.69 19.21
C HIS A 66 -9.92 -10.88 20.14
N ASP A 67 -10.62 -12.00 19.93
CA ASP A 67 -10.50 -13.19 20.80
C ASP A 67 -9.10 -13.82 20.78
N GLN A 68 -8.31 -13.48 19.76
CA GLN A 68 -6.94 -13.98 19.55
C GLN A 68 -6.12 -12.94 18.79
N ALA A 69 -4.79 -13.04 18.90
CA ALA A 69 -3.86 -12.22 18.13
C ALA A 69 -4.09 -12.42 16.62
N VAL A 70 -3.94 -11.34 15.87
CA VAL A 70 -4.19 -11.29 14.43
C VAL A 70 -2.90 -10.96 13.71
N THR A 71 -2.55 -11.74 12.72
CA THR A 71 -1.43 -11.46 11.83
C THR A 71 -1.95 -10.93 10.51
N VAL A 72 -1.42 -9.80 10.07
CA VAL A 72 -1.72 -9.20 8.77
C VAL A 72 -0.49 -9.29 7.88
N GLU A 73 -0.65 -9.98 6.77
CA GLU A 73 0.35 -10.08 5.72
C GLU A 73 0.01 -9.09 4.60
N LEU A 74 0.94 -8.20 4.28
CA LEU A 74 0.88 -7.36 3.10
C LEU A 74 1.48 -8.11 1.91
N GLN A 75 0.71 -8.21 0.84
CA GLN A 75 1.18 -8.72 -0.44
C GLN A 75 1.07 -7.64 -1.52
N LEU A 76 2.09 -7.54 -2.35
CA LEU A 76 2.20 -6.57 -3.44
C LEU A 76 2.40 -7.30 -4.76
N ALA A 77 1.81 -6.78 -5.84
CA ALA A 77 2.00 -7.29 -7.18
C ALA A 77 2.42 -6.17 -8.14
N PRO A 78 3.36 -6.46 -9.05
CA PRO A 78 3.75 -5.53 -10.09
C PRO A 78 2.70 -5.49 -11.21
N GLN A 79 2.61 -4.36 -11.92
CA GLN A 79 2.01 -4.31 -13.24
C GLN A 79 3.07 -4.65 -14.28
N ARG A 80 2.76 -5.64 -15.13
CA ARG A 80 3.57 -6.05 -16.27
C ARG A 80 3.48 -5.03 -17.41
N ILE A 81 4.39 -5.11 -18.37
CA ILE A 81 4.47 -4.22 -19.55
C ILE A 81 3.19 -4.28 -20.39
N ASP A 82 2.51 -5.43 -20.42
CA ASP A 82 1.24 -5.63 -21.11
C ASP A 82 0.02 -5.04 -20.36
N GLY A 83 0.24 -4.46 -19.18
CA GLY A 83 -0.80 -3.86 -18.33
C GLY A 83 -1.47 -4.83 -17.37
N SER A 84 -1.21 -6.14 -17.47
CA SER A 84 -1.72 -7.15 -16.54
C SER A 84 -1.01 -7.12 -15.19
N LEU A 85 -1.64 -7.69 -14.16
CA LEU A 85 -0.99 -7.86 -12.85
C LEU A 85 -0.12 -9.12 -12.85
N GLY A 86 1.07 -8.99 -12.27
CA GLY A 86 1.94 -10.10 -11.95
C GLY A 86 1.54 -10.80 -10.65
N SER A 87 2.45 -11.61 -10.14
CA SER A 87 2.24 -12.42 -8.95
C SER A 87 2.31 -11.58 -7.68
N PHE A 88 1.44 -11.90 -6.72
CA PHE A 88 1.46 -11.27 -5.39
C PHE A 88 2.57 -11.88 -4.54
N GLN A 89 3.54 -11.05 -4.15
CA GLN A 89 4.62 -11.43 -3.27
C GLN A 89 4.43 -10.80 -1.88
N SER A 90 4.81 -11.54 -0.85
CA SER A 90 4.80 -11.03 0.53
C SER A 90 5.82 -9.90 0.68
N ALA A 91 5.36 -8.77 1.18
CA ALA A 91 6.20 -7.59 1.39
C ALA A 91 6.47 -7.33 2.89
N ALA A 92 5.48 -7.61 3.75
CA ALA A 92 5.62 -7.48 5.19
C ALA A 92 4.58 -8.29 5.94
N THR A 93 4.89 -8.62 7.19
CA THR A 93 3.95 -9.27 8.12
C THR A 93 3.96 -8.52 9.43
N VAL A 94 2.78 -8.18 9.94
CA VAL A 94 2.60 -7.52 11.24
C VAL A 94 1.69 -8.34 12.13
N SER A 95 2.04 -8.42 13.42
CA SER A 95 1.22 -9.10 14.41
C SER A 95 0.57 -8.05 15.31
N LEU A 96 -0.75 -8.07 15.38
CA LEU A 96 -1.57 -7.30 16.31
C LEU A 96 -1.95 -8.19 17.49
N PRO A 97 -1.78 -7.71 18.73
CA PRO A 97 -2.10 -8.48 19.90
C PRO A 97 -3.62 -8.57 20.11
N ALA A 98 -4.07 -9.58 20.87
CA ALA A 98 -5.50 -9.85 21.05
C ALA A 98 -6.24 -8.67 21.71
N GLU A 99 -5.59 -7.98 22.66
CA GLU A 99 -6.14 -6.80 23.33
C GLU A 99 -6.38 -5.60 22.40
N GLY A 100 -5.92 -5.66 21.15
CA GLY A 100 -6.02 -4.57 20.19
C GLY A 100 -4.89 -3.56 20.29
N GLY A 101 -5.03 -2.48 19.54
CA GLY A 101 -4.03 -1.42 19.43
C GLY A 101 -3.71 -1.07 17.99
N ARG A 102 -2.60 -0.35 17.82
CA ARG A 102 -2.09 0.10 16.51
C ARG A 102 -0.66 -0.39 16.34
N VAL A 103 -0.42 -1.08 15.24
CA VAL A 103 0.91 -1.55 14.83
C VAL A 103 1.27 -0.89 13.50
N GLU A 104 2.51 -0.47 13.38
CA GLU A 104 3.05 0.14 12.17
C GLU A 104 4.35 -0.58 11.79
N ALA A 105 4.44 -1.01 10.54
CA ALA A 105 5.65 -1.59 9.96
C ALA A 105 6.15 -0.72 8.81
N PHE A 106 7.43 -0.34 8.88
CA PHE A 106 8.11 0.38 7.83
C PHE A 106 8.64 -0.59 6.79
N ILE A 107 8.41 -0.27 5.52
CA ILE A 107 8.74 -1.10 4.37
C ILE A 107 9.61 -0.26 3.44
N SER A 108 10.79 -0.80 3.14
CA SER A 108 11.68 -0.24 2.15
C SER A 108 11.29 -0.75 0.78
N GLY A 109 11.12 0.16 -0.18
CA GLY A 109 10.93 -0.19 -1.59
C GLY A 109 12.04 -1.11 -2.12
N HIS A 110 13.27 -0.96 -1.60
CA HIS A 110 14.41 -1.76 -2.03
C HIS A 110 14.22 -3.25 -1.72
N ASP A 111 13.53 -3.57 -0.62
CA ASP A 111 13.35 -4.96 -0.18
C ASP A 111 12.17 -5.65 -0.89
N LEU A 112 11.50 -4.94 -1.81
CA LEU A 112 10.38 -5.48 -2.55
C LEU A 112 10.83 -6.53 -3.56
N GLN A 113 10.18 -7.68 -3.50
CA GLN A 113 10.47 -8.82 -4.34
C GLN A 113 9.52 -8.88 -5.53
N ILE A 114 10.05 -9.32 -6.67
CA ILE A 114 9.30 -9.63 -7.88
C ILE A 114 9.47 -11.13 -8.11
N ASP A 115 8.38 -11.82 -8.43
CA ASP A 115 8.46 -13.23 -8.80
C ASP A 115 9.33 -13.42 -10.06
N ALA A 116 10.13 -14.49 -10.09
CA ALA A 116 11.04 -14.74 -11.19
C ALA A 116 10.32 -14.87 -12.55
N ALA A 117 9.07 -15.34 -12.56
CA ALA A 117 8.25 -15.43 -13.77
C ALA A 117 7.84 -14.06 -14.32
N ASP A 118 7.83 -13.03 -13.47
CA ASP A 118 7.43 -11.66 -13.82
C ASP A 118 8.62 -10.75 -14.15
N ALA A 119 9.83 -11.13 -13.73
CA ALA A 119 11.02 -10.27 -13.71
C ALA A 119 11.35 -9.60 -15.07
N ASP A 120 11.21 -10.33 -16.18
CA ASP A 120 11.50 -9.78 -17.51
C ASP A 120 10.40 -8.84 -18.03
N GLN A 121 9.18 -8.98 -17.49
CA GLN A 121 7.96 -8.32 -17.94
C GLN A 121 7.62 -7.06 -17.15
N VAL A 122 8.48 -6.60 -16.25
CA VAL A 122 8.20 -5.48 -15.35
C VAL A 122 9.29 -4.40 -15.46
N ARG A 123 8.91 -3.16 -15.17
CA ARG A 123 9.82 -2.00 -15.15
C ARG A 123 9.47 -1.11 -13.98
N TRP A 124 10.43 -0.88 -13.08
CA TRP A 124 10.25 0.02 -11.95
C TRP A 124 9.97 1.46 -12.40
N PRO A 125 9.08 2.21 -11.71
CA PRO A 125 8.18 1.76 -10.63
C PRO A 125 7.05 0.86 -11.16
N CYS A 126 6.94 -0.35 -10.62
CA CYS A 126 5.98 -1.36 -11.14
C CYS A 126 4.94 -1.81 -10.13
N MET A 127 5.14 -1.66 -8.83
CA MET A 127 4.23 -2.20 -7.82
C MET A 127 2.91 -1.43 -7.82
N ALA A 128 1.87 -2.03 -8.41
CA ALA A 128 0.64 -1.35 -8.78
C ALA A 128 -0.58 -1.91 -8.06
N ALA A 129 -0.49 -3.10 -7.47
CA ALA A 129 -1.56 -3.71 -6.70
C ALA A 129 -1.06 -4.12 -5.32
N ALA A 130 -1.95 -4.00 -4.34
CA ALA A 130 -1.72 -4.42 -2.97
C ALA A 130 -2.94 -5.17 -2.43
N LYS A 131 -2.70 -6.13 -1.54
CA LYS A 131 -3.75 -6.74 -0.71
C LYS A 131 -3.18 -7.03 0.66
N ALA A 132 -4.04 -6.99 1.67
CA ALA A 132 -3.68 -7.38 3.02
C ALA A 132 -4.50 -8.60 3.43
N ILE A 133 -3.86 -9.60 4.03
CA ILE A 133 -4.48 -10.85 4.45
C ILE A 133 -4.36 -10.96 5.97
N ALA A 134 -5.50 -10.86 6.66
CA ALA A 134 -5.59 -11.09 8.10
C ALA A 134 -5.87 -12.57 8.41
N SER A 135 -5.14 -13.11 9.39
CA SER A 135 -5.27 -14.49 9.87
C SER A 135 -5.09 -14.55 11.40
N PRO A 136 -5.71 -15.53 12.12
CA PRO A 136 -6.60 -16.58 11.62
C PRO A 136 -8.03 -16.10 11.31
N GLY A 137 -8.36 -14.87 11.69
CA GLY A 137 -9.64 -14.22 11.44
C GLY A 137 -9.45 -12.73 11.21
N THR A 138 -10.47 -12.09 10.65
CA THR A 138 -10.48 -10.64 10.42
C THR A 138 -11.42 -10.00 11.45
N PRO A 139 -10.92 -9.23 12.44
CA PRO A 139 -11.75 -8.46 13.34
C PRO A 139 -12.70 -7.53 12.55
N ALA A 140 -13.91 -7.34 13.05
CA ALA A 140 -14.95 -6.56 12.36
C ALA A 140 -14.53 -5.09 12.13
N ASP A 141 -13.73 -4.54 13.04
CA ASP A 141 -13.21 -3.18 13.02
C ASP A 141 -11.73 -3.10 12.61
N LEU A 142 -11.16 -4.19 12.07
CA LEU A 142 -9.79 -4.16 11.56
C LEU A 142 -9.68 -3.13 10.44
N SER A 143 -8.80 -2.16 10.66
CA SER A 143 -8.37 -1.21 9.64
C SER A 143 -6.91 -1.44 9.35
N CYS A 144 -6.59 -1.69 8.08
CA CYS A 144 -5.22 -1.79 7.61
C CYS A 144 -5.06 -0.95 6.35
N GLY A 145 -4.00 -0.16 6.30
CA GLY A 145 -3.72 0.68 5.14
C GLY A 145 -2.25 0.98 4.94
N LEU A 146 -1.92 1.38 3.71
CA LEU A 146 -0.59 1.86 3.33
C LEU A 146 -0.55 3.37 3.40
N THR A 147 0.48 3.91 4.03
CA THR A 147 0.79 5.34 3.97
C THR A 147 2.22 5.54 3.51
N ALA A 148 2.45 6.57 2.69
CA ALA A 148 3.81 6.92 2.30
C ALA A 148 4.52 7.65 3.46
N THR A 149 5.81 7.36 3.67
CA THR A 149 6.62 8.01 4.71
C THR A 149 7.89 8.57 4.09
N LEU A 150 7.76 9.77 3.48
CA LEU A 150 8.85 10.65 3.00
C LEU A 150 9.87 9.99 2.02
N PRO A 151 10.62 10.78 1.23
CA PRO A 151 11.76 10.23 0.49
C PRO A 151 12.82 9.68 1.47
N ALA A 152 13.47 8.58 1.07
CA ALA A 152 14.43 7.83 1.87
C ALA A 152 15.70 8.62 2.23
#